data_AF-A0A527YWS8-F1
#
_entry.id   AF-A0A527YWS8-F1
#
_cell.length_a   1.000
_cell.length_b   1.000
_cell.length_c   1.000
_cell.angle_alpha   90.00
_cell.angle_beta   90.00
_cell.angle_gamma   90.00
#
_symmetry.space_group_name_H-M   'P 1'
#
loop_
_entity.id
_entity.type
_entity.pdbx_description
1 polymer ?
#
loop_
_entity_poly.entity_id
_entity_poly.type
_entity_poly.pdbx_seq_one_letter_code
_entity_poly.pdbx_strand_id
1 'polypeptide(L)' 'DMGVVAEIADRTVVMYNGQVVETAPTEDIFSSPEHPYTRSLLSAVPKLGSMKGRKRPMRFPVVDRRTGQSDVPTEVPDT' A
#
# COMPACT_ATOMS: atom_id res chain seq x y z
N ASP A 1 -3.08 -11.73 4.51
CA ASP A 1 -3.64 -10.85 3.47
C ASP A 1 -3.98 -9.51 4.13
N MET A 2 -3.67 -8.39 3.48
CA MET A 2 -3.93 -7.05 4.00
C MET A 2 -5.42 -6.73 4.06
N GLY A 3 -6.24 -7.29 3.15
CA GLY A 3 -7.70 -7.12 3.22
C GLY A 3 -8.31 -7.70 4.50
N VAL A 4 -7.82 -8.89 4.92
CA VAL A 4 -8.26 -9.55 6.15
C VAL A 4 -7.82 -8.77 7.39
N VAL A 5 -6.62 -8.21 7.38
CA VAL A 5 -6.14 -7.34 8.49
C VAL A 5 -7.02 -6.11 8.62
N ALA A 6 -7.36 -5.47 7.49
CA ALA A 6 -8.24 -4.30 7.47
C ALA A 6 -9.66 -4.59 7.99
N GLU A 7 -10.14 -5.84 7.87
CA GLU A 7 -11.48 -6.25 8.32
C GLU A 7 -11.52 -6.67 9.79
N ILE A 8 -10.47 -7.32 10.30
CA ILE A 8 -10.52 -8.02 11.60
C ILE A 8 -9.76 -7.29 12.72
N ALA A 9 -8.70 -6.55 12.39
CA ALA A 9 -7.81 -5.99 13.41
C ALA A 9 -8.25 -4.59 13.87
N ASP A 10 -8.30 -4.36 15.18
CA ASP A 10 -8.53 -3.01 15.73
C ASP A 10 -7.27 -2.13 15.68
N ARG A 11 -6.10 -2.73 15.87
CA ARG A 11 -4.79 -2.06 15.87
C ARG A 11 -3.78 -2.85 15.08
N THR A 12 -2.90 -2.14 14.37
CA THR A 12 -1.88 -2.74 13.53
C THR A 12 -0.49 -2.22 13.90
N VAL A 13 0.48 -3.13 13.96
CA VAL A 13 1.90 -2.85 14.18
C VAL A 13 2.66 -3.20 12.91
N VAL A 14 3.42 -2.24 12.39
CA VAL A 14 4.26 -2.43 11.21
C VAL A 14 5.71 -2.57 11.66
N MET A 15 6.36 -3.63 11.18
CA MET A 15 7.77 -3.89 11.47
C MET A 15 8.60 -3.85 10.18
N TYR A 16 9.83 -3.36 10.33
CA TYR A 16 10.85 -3.39 9.28
C TYR A 16 12.21 -3.69 9.89
N ASN A 17 12.95 -4.65 9.31
CA ASN A 17 14.25 -5.10 9.81
C ASN A 17 14.27 -5.42 11.32
N GLY A 18 13.21 -6.08 11.81
CA GLY A 18 13.09 -6.47 13.21
C GLY A 18 12.73 -5.33 14.17
N GLN A 19 12.48 -4.12 13.68
CA GLN A 19 12.09 -2.97 14.49
C GLN A 19 10.64 -2.59 14.23
N VAL A 20 9.93 -2.17 15.27
CA VAL A 20 8.62 -1.52 15.13
C VAL A 20 8.85 -0.14 14.55
N VAL A 21 8.24 0.12 13.39
CA VAL A 21 8.38 1.40 12.67
C VAL A 21 7.10 2.22 12.68
N GLU A 22 5.94 1.58 12.90
CA GLU A 22 4.65 2.26 13.03
C GLU A 22 3.68 1.43 13.87
N THR A 23 2.82 2.09 14.64
CA THR A 23 1.75 1.46 15.42
C THR A 23 0.59 2.42 15.57
N ALA A 24 -0.57 2.05 15.04
CA ALA A 24 -1.76 2.89 15.06
C ALA A 24 -3.04 2.02 15.02
N PRO A 25 -4.24 2.61 15.22
CA PRO A 25 -5.49 1.98 14.79
C PRO A 25 -5.37 1.47 13.36
N THR A 26 -5.98 0.32 13.06
CA THR A 26 -5.87 -0.27 11.71
C THR A 26 -6.39 0.68 10.64
N GLU A 27 -7.49 1.39 10.90
CA GLU A 27 -8.02 2.39 9.97
C GLU A 27 -6.99 3.48 9.61
N ASP A 28 -6.20 3.94 10.59
CA ASP A 28 -5.17 4.97 10.39
C ASP A 28 -3.99 4.43 9.58
N ILE A 29 -3.54 3.20 9.86
CA ILE A 29 -2.49 2.55 9.08
C ILE A 29 -2.89 2.51 7.59
N PHE A 30 -4.13 2.15 7.28
CA PHE A 30 -4.56 2.01 5.88
C PHE A 30 -4.96 3.33 5.21
N SER A 31 -5.40 4.34 5.96
CA SER A 31 -5.89 5.62 5.43
C SER A 31 -4.86 6.75 5.44
N SER A 32 -4.03 6.82 6.48
CA SER A 32 -3.03 7.87 6.68
C SER A 32 -1.74 7.33 7.31
N PRO A 33 -1.05 6.39 6.66
CA PRO A 33 0.23 5.85 7.15
C PRO A 33 1.31 6.92 7.22
N GLU A 34 1.97 7.05 8.37
CA GLU A 34 2.98 8.08 8.62
C GLU A 34 4.37 7.63 8.12
N HIS A 35 4.73 6.37 8.37
CA HIS A 35 6.07 5.90 8.08
C HIS A 35 6.26 5.64 6.58
N PRO A 36 7.35 6.12 5.95
CA PRO A 36 7.64 5.90 4.51
C PRO A 36 7.55 4.43 4.08
N TYR A 37 8.05 3.53 4.93
CA TYR A 37 7.97 2.09 4.68
C TYR A 37 6.53 1.58 4.66
N THR A 38 5.68 2.02 5.59
CA THR A 38 4.26 1.62 5.64
C THR A 38 3.51 2.09 4.40
N ARG A 39 3.74 3.33 3.96
CA ARG A 39 3.22 3.83 2.68
C ARG A 39 3.65 2.98 1.50
N SER A 40 4.93 2.59 1.48
CA SER A 40 5.48 1.72 0.43
C SER A 40 4.81 0.35 0.44
N LEU A 41 4.68 -0.27 1.61
CA LEU A 41 4.02 -1.56 1.79
C LEU A 41 2.57 -1.53 1.29
N LEU A 42 1.82 -0.49 1.66
CA LEU A 42 0.40 -0.36 1.33
C LEU A 42 0.16 -0.01 -0.15
N SER A 43 1.05 0.74 -0.79
CA SER A 43 0.92 1.03 -2.22
C SER A 43 1.07 -0.20 -3.12
N ALA A 44 1.73 -1.25 -2.62
CA ALA A 44 1.81 -2.55 -3.29
C ALA A 44 0.53 -3.39 -3.13
N VAL A 45 -0.39 -3.01 -2.23
CA VAL A 45 -1.65 -3.71 -1.99
C VAL A 45 -2.66 -3.33 -3.08
N PRO A 46 -3.15 -4.30 -3.88
CA PRO A 46 -4.19 -4.02 -4.86
C PRO A 46 -5.47 -3.54 -4.19
N LYS A 47 -5.97 -2.37 -4.59
CA LYS A 47 -7.29 -1.91 -4.14
C LYS A 47 -8.38 -2.60 -4.96
N LEU A 48 -9.37 -3.17 -4.30
CA LEU A 48 -10.53 -3.77 -4.98
C LEU A 48 -11.19 -2.73 -5.90
N GLY A 49 -11.46 -3.12 -7.15
CA GLY A 49 -12.05 -2.24 -8.15
C GLY A 49 -11.09 -1.23 -8.80
N SER A 50 -9.82 -1.12 -8.39
CA SER A 50 -8.84 -0.20 -9.00
C SER A 50 -8.57 -0.45 -10.49
N MET A 51 -8.91 -1.64 -10.99
CA MET A 51 -8.78 -2.02 -12.40
C MET A 51 -10.13 -2.03 -13.14
N LYS A 52 -11.22 -1.55 -12.54
CA LYS A 52 -12.55 -1.53 -13.17
C LYS A 52 -12.52 -0.66 -14.43
N GLY A 53 -12.90 -1.25 -15.57
CA GLY A 53 -12.88 -0.56 -16.87
C GLY A 53 -11.54 -0.57 -17.61
N ARG A 54 -10.47 -1.14 -17.02
CA ARG A 54 -9.20 -1.38 -17.73
C ARG A 54 -9.27 -2.72 -18.47
N LYS A 55 -8.83 -2.75 -19.74
CA LYS A 55 -8.77 -3.98 -20.54
C LYS A 55 -7.63 -4.92 -20.12
N ARG A 56 -6.62 -4.38 -19.41
CA ARG A 56 -5.40 -5.09 -19.01
C ARG A 56 -4.96 -4.65 -17.61
N PRO A 57 -4.23 -5.49 -16.86
CA PRO A 57 -3.66 -5.10 -15.57
C PRO A 57 -2.68 -3.93 -15.73
N MET A 58 -2.76 -2.94 -14.85
CA MET A 58 -1.75 -1.89 -14.78
C MET A 58 -0.55 -2.36 -13.97
N ARG A 59 0.64 -1.82 -14.27
CA ARG A 59 1.83 -2.07 -13.46
C ARG A 59 1.63 -1.48 -12.06
N PHE A 60 2.23 -2.13 -11.07
CA PHE A 60 2.29 -1.57 -9.73
C PHE A 60 3.04 -0.24 -9.75
N PRO A 61 2.60 0.74 -8.95
CA PRO A 61 3.27 2.02 -8.85
C PRO A 61 4.68 1.84 -8.29
N VAL A 62 5.64 2.62 -8.81
CA VAL A 62 6.98 2.69 -8.23
C VAL A 62 6.90 3.57 -6.99
N VAL A 63 7.51 3.13 -5.89
CA VAL A 63 7.52 3.87 -4.63
C VAL A 63 8.94 4.36 -4.34
N ASP A 64 9.06 5.64 -4.04
CA ASP A 64 10.30 6.17 -3.48
C ASP A 64 10.49 5.60 -2.07
N ARG A 65 11.53 4.79 -1.89
CA ARG A 65 11.83 4.13 -0.60
C ARG A 65 12.19 5.10 0.53
N ARG A 66 12.65 6.32 0.21
CA ARG A 66 13.01 7.34 1.21
C ARG A 66 11.79 8.09 1.71
N THR A 67 10.87 8.41 0.81
CA THR A 67 9.69 9.24 1.13
C THR A 67 8.41 8.43 1.32
N GLY A 68 8.36 7.20 0.82
CA GLY A 68 7.17 6.34 0.81
C GLY A 68 6.11 6.76 -0.19
N GLN A 69 6.37 7.77 -1.03
CA GLN A 69 5.38 8.24 -2.01
C GLN A 69 5.36 7.31 -3.23
N SER A 70 4.16 6.94 -3.69
CA SER A 70 3.95 6.11 -4.87
C SER A 70 3.63 6.98 -6.09
N ASP A 71 4.28 6.72 -7.22
CA ASP A 71 3.94 7.35 -8.50
C ASP A 71 2.57 6.86 -9.02
N VAL A 72 1.87 7.66 -9.83
CA VAL A 72 0.59 7.25 -10.42
C VAL A 72 0.82 6.09 -11.40
N PRO A 73 0.08 4.96 -11.28
CA PRO A 73 0.19 3.84 -12.21
C PRO A 73 -0.02 4.32 -13.65
N THR A 74 1.03 4.24 -14.47
CA THR A 74 0.98 4.65 -15.87
C THR A 74 0.60 3.46 -16.74
N GLU A 75 -0.38 3.65 -17.64
CA GLU A 75 -0.80 2.64 -18.60
C GLU A 75 0.29 2.52 -19.68
N VAL A 76 0.91 1.34 -19.80
CA VAL A 76 2.02 1.12 -20.74
C VAL A 76 1.49 0.49 -22.04
N PRO A 77 1.70 1.09 -23.22
CA PRO A 77 1.38 0.47 -24.51
C PRO A 77 2.25 -0.78 -24.77
N ASP A 78 1.73 -1.76 -25.51
CA ASP A 78 2.46 -2.97 -25.92
C ASP A 78 3.79 -2.58 -26.60
N THR A 79 4.91 -3.12 -26.10
CA THR A 79 6.15 -3.25 -26.86
C THR A 79 6.19 -4.64 -27.48
#